data_AF-A0A6I8M5E0-F1
#
_entry.id   AF-A0A6I8M5E0-F1
#
_cell.length_a   1.000
_cell.length_b   1.000
_cell.length_c   1.000
_cell.angle_alpha   90.00
_cell.angle_beta   90.00
_cell.angle_gamma   90.00
#
_symmetry.space_group_name_H-M   'P 1'
#
loop_
_entity.id
_entity.type
_entity.pdbx_description
1 polymer ?
#
loop_
_entity_poly.entity_id
_entity_poly.type
_entity_poly.pdbx_seq_one_letter_code
_entity_poly.pdbx_strand_id
1 'polypeptide(L)'
;MTINEKIKIDFKVPDYINDMILELEEIAKLAKSENIDKQKVSDMWVEKASELEVCSLMAHRNGKLTYEEHLKLMYRYDKLG
;
A
#
# COMPACT_ATOMS: atom_id res chain seq x y z
N MET A 1 -13.58 15.00 -11.31
CA MET A 1 -13.55 13.59 -11.74
C MET A 1 -13.25 12.74 -10.51
N THR A 2 -14.28 12.24 -9.84
CA THR A 2 -14.14 11.40 -8.64
C THR A 2 -14.54 9.98 -9.02
N ILE A 3 -13.66 9.30 -9.74
CA ILE A 3 -13.79 7.86 -9.98
C ILE A 3 -13.09 7.20 -8.79
N ASN A 4 -13.85 6.99 -7.72
CA ASN A 4 -13.50 6.02 -6.68
C ASN A 4 -13.76 4.62 -7.25
N GLU A 5 -12.96 4.22 -8.23
CA GLU A 5 -12.83 2.82 -8.58
C GLU A 5 -12.17 2.15 -7.38
N LYS A 6 -12.95 1.36 -6.63
CA LYS A 6 -12.41 0.43 -5.64
C LYS A 6 -11.46 -0.50 -6.40
N ILE A 7 -10.15 -0.22 -6.34
CA ILE A 7 -9.13 -1.06 -6.96
C ILE A 7 -9.22 -2.43 -6.29
N LYS A 8 -9.85 -3.37 -6.99
CA LYS A 8 -10.03 -4.74 -6.54
C LYS A 8 -8.76 -5.49 -6.92
N ILE A 9 -8.00 -5.91 -5.91
CA ILE A 9 -6.89 -6.84 -6.10
C ILE A 9 -7.52 -8.22 -6.30
N ASP A 10 -7.52 -8.72 -7.53
CA ASP A 10 -8.11 -10.00 -7.94
C ASP A 10 -7.07 -11.10 -8.16
N PHE A 11 -5.85 -10.88 -7.66
CA PHE A 11 -4.74 -11.82 -7.72
C PHE A 11 -4.22 -12.17 -6.33
N LYS A 12 -3.47 -13.29 -6.25
CA LYS A 12 -2.89 -13.76 -5.00
C LYS A 12 -1.64 -12.96 -4.67
N VAL A 13 -1.72 -12.16 -3.61
CA VAL A 13 -0.58 -11.41 -3.07
C VAL A 13 0.17 -12.31 -2.07
N PRO A 14 1.51 -12.30 -2.05
CA PRO A 14 2.28 -12.96 -1.00
C PRO A 14 1.90 -12.46 0.41
N ASP A 15 1.82 -13.36 1.39
CA ASP A 15 1.32 -13.03 2.74
C ASP A 15 2.04 -11.83 3.39
N TYR A 16 3.37 -11.77 3.29
CA TYR A 16 4.15 -10.65 3.84
C TYR A 16 3.84 -9.30 3.18
N ILE A 17 3.47 -9.28 1.90
CA ILE A 17 3.01 -8.07 1.22
C ILE A 17 1.62 -7.72 1.74
N ASN A 18 0.75 -8.70 1.92
CA ASN A 18 -0.58 -8.48 2.49
C ASN A 18 -0.52 -7.91 3.92
N ASP A 19 0.43 -8.34 4.73
CA ASP A 19 0.62 -7.79 6.09
C ASP A 19 1.04 -6.31 6.03
N MET A 20 1.98 -5.93 5.15
CA MET A 20 2.37 -4.53 4.93
C MET A 20 1.21 -3.65 4.44
N ILE A 21 0.33 -4.23 3.62
CA ILE A 21 -0.87 -3.56 3.14
C ILE A 21 -1.82 -3.25 4.30
N LEU A 22 -2.01 -4.20 5.21
CA LEU A 22 -2.84 -4.00 6.40
C LEU A 22 -2.26 -2.92 7.31
N GLU A 23 -0.94 -2.90 7.51
CA GLU A 23 -0.25 -1.84 8.26
C GLU A 23 -0.51 -0.45 7.64
N LEU A 24 -0.41 -0.31 6.31
CA LEU A 24 -0.73 0.95 5.64
C LEU A 24 -2.19 1.34 5.82
N GLU A 25 -3.14 0.41 5.71
CA GLU A 25 -4.55 0.69 5.95
C GLU A 25 -4.82 1.14 7.40
N GLU A 26 -4.07 0.62 8.37
CA GLU A 26 -4.11 1.09 9.76
C GLU A 26 -3.54 2.51 9.91
N ILE A 27 -2.42 2.82 9.27
CA ILE A 27 -1.84 4.17 9.26
C ILE A 27 -2.82 5.17 8.63
N ALA A 28 -3.48 4.83 7.52
CA ALA A 28 -4.51 5.67 6.91
C ALA A 28 -5.73 5.89 7.83
N LYS A 29 -6.10 4.90 8.66
CA LYS A 29 -7.15 5.07 9.68
C LYS A 29 -6.68 5.99 10.79
N LEU A 30 -5.44 5.83 11.25
CA LEU A 30 -4.82 6.71 12.25
C LEU A 30 -4.80 8.16 11.77
N ALA A 31 -4.45 8.41 10.50
CA ALA A 31 -4.44 9.75 9.89
C ALA A 31 -5.80 10.48 9.95
N LYS A 32 -6.90 9.73 10.06
CA LYS A 32 -8.26 10.29 10.19
C LYS A 32 -8.67 10.62 11.64
N SER A 33 -7.84 10.27 12.62
CA SER A 33 -8.08 10.59 14.03
C SER A 33 -7.74 12.05 14.33
N GLU A 34 -8.59 12.73 15.10
CA GLU A 34 -8.43 14.17 15.41
C GLU A 34 -7.26 14.45 16.38
N ASN A 35 -6.84 13.46 17.18
CA ASN A 35 -5.85 13.61 18.26
C ASN A 35 -4.49 12.98 17.93
N ILE A 36 -4.06 13.00 16.66
CA ILE A 36 -2.79 12.41 16.26
C ILE A 36 -1.81 13.44 15.69
N ASP A 37 -0.53 13.20 15.95
CA ASP A 37 0.55 13.91 15.31
C ASP A 37 0.60 13.53 13.82
N LYS A 38 0.14 14.46 12.98
CA LYS A 38 0.06 14.27 11.52
C LYS A 38 1.44 14.10 10.88
N GLN A 39 2.48 14.74 11.41
CA GLN A 39 3.84 14.57 10.88
C GLN A 39 4.32 13.15 11.12
N LYS A 40 4.15 12.66 12.35
CA LYS A 40 4.51 11.28 12.70
C LYS A 40 3.77 10.26 11.83
N VAL A 41 2.47 10.46 11.60
CA VAL A 41 1.67 9.57 10.74
C VAL A 41 2.14 9.63 9.29
N SER A 42 2.48 10.83 8.79
CA SER A 42 3.05 11.00 7.46
C SER A 42 4.39 10.28 7.31
N ASP A 43 5.26 10.36 8.31
CA ASP A 43 6.57 9.70 8.28
C ASP A 43 6.40 8.17 8.26
N MET A 44 5.50 7.63 9.11
CA MET A 44 5.15 6.21 9.13
C MET A 44 4.56 5.75 7.78
N TRP A 45 3.72 6.58 7.16
CA TRP A 45 3.14 6.30 5.85
C TRP A 45 4.22 6.17 4.78
N VAL A 46 5.12 7.15 4.68
CA VAL A 46 6.19 7.18 3.68
C VAL A 46 7.14 5.99 3.84
N GLU A 47 7.52 5.68 5.08
CA GLU A 47 8.36 4.52 5.39
C GLU A 47 7.71 3.22 4.89
N LYS A 48 6.46 2.96 5.31
CA LYS A 48 5.74 1.73 4.95
C LYS A 48 5.38 1.63 3.47
N ALA A 49 5.06 2.75 2.82
CA ALA A 49 4.80 2.78 1.39
C ALA A 49 6.07 2.43 0.60
N SER A 50 7.23 2.95 1.01
CA SER A 50 8.53 2.66 0.39
C SER A 50 8.91 1.18 0.58
N GLU A 51 8.70 0.62 1.77
CA GLU A 51 8.92 -0.80 2.04
C GLU A 51 8.07 -1.70 1.13
N LEU A 52 6.78 -1.36 0.97
CA LEU A 52 5.85 -2.10 0.12
C LEU A 52 6.27 -2.04 -1.36
N GLU A 53 6.68 -0.86 -1.85
CA GLU A 53 7.15 -0.70 -3.23
C GLU A 53 8.35 -1.61 -3.51
N VAL A 54 9.37 -1.56 -2.65
CA VAL A 54 10.56 -2.40 -2.78
C VAL A 54 10.19 -3.89 -2.70
N CYS A 55 9.34 -4.27 -1.74
CA CYS A 55 8.94 -5.67 -1.54
C CYS A 55 8.11 -6.24 -2.70
N SER A 56 7.21 -5.44 -3.27
CA SER A 56 6.41 -5.83 -4.43
C SER A 56 7.26 -5.91 -5.71
N LEU A 57 8.23 -5.01 -5.90
CA LEU A 57 9.23 -5.12 -6.97
C LEU A 57 10.08 -6.39 -6.83
N MET A 58 10.53 -6.71 -5.61
CA MET A 58 11.27 -7.96 -5.34
C MET A 58 10.41 -9.20 -5.59
N ALA A 59 9.12 -9.17 -5.22
CA ALA A 59 8.18 -10.24 -5.54
C ALA A 59 8.04 -10.43 -7.04
N HIS A 60 8.01 -9.33 -7.81
CA HIS A 60 8.02 -9.40 -9.26
C HIS A 60 9.31 -10.02 -9.81
N ARG A 61 10.48 -9.55 -9.35
CA ARG A 61 11.79 -10.10 -9.75
C ARG A 61 11.91 -11.61 -9.48
N ASN A 62 11.24 -12.09 -8.43
CA ASN A 62 11.21 -13.50 -8.04
C ASN A 62 10.05 -14.30 -8.67
N GLY A 63 9.30 -13.71 -9.61
CA GLY A 63 8.20 -14.37 -10.31
C GLY A 63 6.95 -14.65 -9.47
N LYS A 64 6.85 -14.05 -8.27
CA LYS A 64 5.68 -14.17 -7.38
C LYS A 64 4.56 -13.21 -7.76
N LEU A 65 4.90 -12.13 -8.46
CA LEU A 65 3.98 -11.17 -9.05
C LEU A 65 4.39 -10.90 -10.51
N THR A 66 3.43 -10.59 -11.35
CA THR A 66 3.68 -9.93 -12.62
C THR A 66 4.00 -8.45 -12.37
N TYR A 67 4.62 -7.80 -13.36
CA TYR A 67 4.87 -6.36 -13.27
C TYR A 67 3.54 -5.57 -13.22
N GLU A 68 2.52 -6.02 -13.94
CA GLU A 68 1.18 -5.42 -13.92
C GLU A 68 0.54 -5.51 -12.52
N GLU A 69 0.67 -6.64 -11.84
CA GLU A 69 0.18 -6.83 -10.47
C GLU A 69 0.91 -5.91 -9.47
N HIS A 70 2.22 -5.73 -9.62
CA HIS A 70 2.97 -4.73 -8.86
C HIS A 70 2.43 -3.31 -9.10
N LEU A 71 2.20 -2.91 -10.36
CA LEU A 71 1.65 -1.59 -10.68
C LEU A 71 0.24 -1.39 -10.13
N LYS A 72 -0.63 -2.41 -10.20
CA LYS A 72 -1.98 -2.39 -9.60
C LYS A 72 -1.93 -2.21 -8.09
N LEU A 73 -0.96 -2.85 -7.42
CA LEU A 73 -0.71 -2.61 -5.99
C LEU A 73 -0.34 -1.14 -5.77
N MET A 74 0.71 -0.62 -6.42
CA MET A 74 1.18 0.76 -6.22
C MET A 74 0.09 1.81 -6.47
N TYR A 75 -0.69 1.64 -7.54
CA TYR A 75 -1.80 2.54 -7.85
C TYR A 75 -2.89 2.55 -6.78
N ARG A 76 -3.12 1.44 -6.07
CA ARG A 76 -4.05 1.39 -4.94
C ARG A 76 -3.57 2.23 -3.77
N TYR A 77 -2.29 2.15 -3.42
CA TYR A 77 -1.75 2.86 -2.25
C TYR A 77 -1.60 4.35 -2.49
N ASP A 78 -1.32 4.77 -3.73
CA ASP A 78 -1.36 6.18 -4.13
C ASP A 78 -2.75 6.82 -3.91
N LYS A 79 -3.83 6.03 -3.91
CA LYS A 79 -5.19 6.50 -3.60
C LYS A 79 -5.54 6.53 -2.12
N LEU A 80 -4.71 5.96 -1.26
CA LEU A 80 -4.96 5.89 0.19
C LEU A 80 -4.28 7.02 0.99
N GLY A 81 -3.22 7.63 0.45
CA GLY A 81 -2.57 8.84 0.98
C GLY A 81 -3.22 10.12 0.48
#